data_AF-A0A7X6XF36-F1
#
_entry.id   AF-A0A7X6XF36-F1
#
_cell.length_a   1.000
_cell.length_b   1.000
_cell.length_c   1.000
_cell.angle_alpha   90.00
_cell.angle_beta   90.00
_cell.angle_gamma   90.00
#
_symmetry.space_group_name_H-M   'P 1'
#
loop_
_entity.id
_entity.type
_entity.pdbx_description
1 polymer ?
#
loop_
_entity_poly.entity_id
_entity_poly.type
_entity_poly.pdbx_seq_one_letter_code
_entity_poly.pdbx_strand_id
1 'polypeptide(L)'
;MRTKFNKIPDDLQYQIVQEYLTTEITYDELKVKYNFGGNDNIRNWMTKFGISKQNVEQIKLDRVMSSTNSNNSRELELELKIRLLEDELNKEKLKTAILSTLIDIAERDLQIDIKKKRGAKQ
;
A
#
# COMPACT_ATOMS: atom_id res chain seq x y z
N MET A 1 20.83 -26.29 38.97
CA MET A 1 21.84 -25.88 37.97
C MET A 1 21.53 -24.46 37.52
N ARG A 2 22.41 -23.49 37.75
CA ARG A 2 22.28 -22.16 37.16
C ARG A 2 22.99 -22.19 35.81
N THR A 3 22.21 -22.34 34.73
CA THR A 3 22.72 -22.28 33.36
C THR A 3 23.37 -20.90 33.18
N LYS A 4 24.67 -20.87 32.93
CA LYS A 4 25.39 -19.64 32.62
C LYS A 4 24.92 -19.17 31.25
N PHE A 5 23.94 -18.27 31.22
CA PHE A 5 23.51 -17.65 29.98
C PHE A 5 24.61 -16.69 29.52
N ASN A 6 25.15 -16.90 28.32
CA ASN A 6 25.94 -15.88 27.64
C ASN A 6 25.13 -14.59 27.68
N LYS A 7 25.70 -13.53 28.27
CA LYS A 7 25.05 -12.22 28.30
C LYS A 7 24.91 -11.75 26.85
N ILE A 8 23.69 -11.85 26.33
CA ILE A 8 23.33 -11.21 25.07
C ILE A 8 23.51 -9.70 25.28
N PRO A 9 24.23 -9.00 24.40
CA PRO A 9 24.40 -7.56 24.50
C PRO A 9 23.03 -6.87 24.39
N ASP A 10 22.87 -5.75 25.09
CA ASP A 10 21.58 -5.06 25.19
C ASP A 10 21.04 -4.61 23.82
N ASP A 11 21.93 -4.32 22.87
CA ASP A 11 21.59 -4.03 21.47
C ASP A 11 20.88 -5.21 20.78
N LEU A 12 21.42 -6.42 20.95
CA LEU A 12 20.83 -7.64 20.40
C LEU A 12 19.53 -8.01 21.12
N GLN A 13 19.40 -7.73 22.42
CA GLN A 13 18.13 -7.89 23.15
C GLN A 13 17.04 -6.98 22.55
N TYR A 14 17.38 -5.73 22.25
CA TYR A 14 16.44 -4.78 21.64
C TYR A 14 16.03 -5.23 20.24
N GLN A 15 16.98 -5.70 19.43
CA GLN A 15 16.70 -6.24 18.10
C GLN A 15 15.76 -7.45 18.15
N ILE A 16 15.99 -8.38 19.07
CA ILE A 16 15.12 -9.57 19.23
C ILE A 16 13.70 -9.15 19.65
N VAL A 17 13.57 -8.16 20.55
CA VAL A 17 12.25 -7.67 20.98
C VAL A 17 11.54 -6.93 19.85
N GLN A 18 12.24 -6.11 19.07
CA GLN A 18 11.68 -5.48 17.88
C GLN A 18 11.22 -6.52 16.86
N GLU A 19 12.05 -7.53 16.57
CA GLU A 19 11.69 -8.60 15.65
C GLU A 19 10.49 -9.42 16.14
N TYR A 20 10.38 -9.66 17.44
CA TYR A 20 9.20 -10.28 18.06
C TYR A 20 7.92 -9.43 17.90
N LEU A 21 8.04 -8.11 17.96
CA LEU A 21 6.90 -7.19 17.84
C LEU A 21 6.50 -6.98 16.37
N THR A 22 7.48 -6.97 15.47
CA THR A 22 7.29 -6.70 14.04
C THR A 22 6.95 -7.95 13.23
N THR A 23 7.43 -9.14 13.61
CA THR A 23 7.19 -10.40 12.89
C THR A 23 6.24 -11.33 13.67
N GLU A 24 5.63 -12.35 13.04
CA GLU A 24 4.81 -13.39 13.72
C GLU A 24 5.67 -14.56 14.23
N ILE A 25 6.91 -14.29 14.62
CA ILE A 25 7.83 -15.33 15.05
C ILE A 25 7.47 -15.74 16.48
N THR A 26 7.32 -17.03 16.69
CA THR A 26 7.01 -17.58 18.01
C THR A 26 8.22 -17.46 18.93
N TYR A 27 7.99 -17.36 20.24
CA TYR A 27 9.07 -17.40 21.24
C TYR A 27 10.05 -18.56 21.02
N ASP A 28 9.56 -19.71 20.57
CA ASP A 28 10.39 -20.89 20.31
C ASP A 28 11.33 -20.70 19.12
N GLU A 29 10.82 -20.12 18.04
CA GLU A 29 11.61 -19.83 16.84
C GLU A 29 12.69 -18.78 17.11
N LEU A 30 12.39 -17.74 17.90
CA LEU A 30 13.41 -16.76 18.33
C LEU A 30 14.49 -17.40 19.19
N LYS A 31 14.13 -18.33 20.08
CA LYS A 31 15.11 -19.06 20.88
C LYS A 31 16.03 -19.90 20.01
N VAL A 32 15.50 -20.58 19.00
CA VAL A 32 16.30 -21.37 18.06
C VAL A 32 17.20 -20.45 17.23
N LYS A 33 16.66 -19.32 16.74
CA LYS A 33 17.36 -18.36 15.87
C LYS A 33 18.54 -17.66 16.57
N TYR A 34 18.34 -17.23 17.82
CA TYR A 34 19.35 -16.46 18.57
C TYR A 34 20.03 -17.27 19.69
N ASN A 35 19.69 -18.55 19.81
CA ASN A 35 20.24 -19.52 20.76
C ASN A 35 20.30 -19.01 22.20
N PHE A 36 19.20 -18.42 22.69
CA PHE A 36 19.04 -18.01 24.09
C PHE A 36 18.04 -18.92 24.81
N GLY A 37 18.31 -19.19 26.10
CA GLY A 37 17.47 -20.09 26.88
C GLY A 37 16.69 -19.36 27.97
N GLY A 38 15.44 -19.78 28.19
CA GLY A 38 14.50 -19.25 29.18
C GLY A 38 13.29 -18.60 28.53
N ASN A 39 12.09 -19.01 28.96
CA ASN A 39 10.82 -18.53 28.40
C ASN A 39 10.54 -17.05 28.70
N ASP A 40 11.09 -16.52 29.81
CA ASP A 40 10.78 -15.17 30.29
C ASP A 40 11.75 -14.09 29.82
N ASN A 41 12.80 -14.42 29.06
CA ASN A 41 13.82 -13.43 28.69
C ASN A 41 13.26 -12.27 27.85
N ILE A 42 12.47 -12.58 26.82
CA ILE A 42 11.85 -11.55 25.97
C ILE A 42 10.92 -10.65 26.79
N ARG A 43 10.17 -11.22 27.74
CA ARG A 43 9.29 -10.46 28.64
C ARG A 43 10.09 -9.55 29.58
N ASN A 44 11.20 -10.05 30.10
CA ASN A 44 12.12 -9.27 30.93
C ASN A 44 12.79 -8.15 30.13
N TRP A 45 13.19 -8.41 28.88
CA TRP A 45 13.75 -7.40 27.99
C TRP A 45 12.70 -6.34 27.61
N MET A 46 11.48 -6.76 27.27
CA MET A 46 10.37 -5.84 27.00
C MET A 46 10.10 -4.91 28.19
N THR A 47 10.15 -5.46 29.41
CA THR A 47 10.05 -4.68 30.65
C THR A 47 11.24 -3.74 30.85
N LYS A 48 12.47 -4.22 30.59
CA LYS A 48 13.72 -3.45 30.69
C LYS A 48 13.74 -2.25 29.73
N PHE A 49 13.22 -2.42 28.52
CA PHE A 49 13.14 -1.37 27.50
C PHE A 49 11.89 -0.49 27.62
N GLY A 50 11.04 -0.70 28.65
CA GLY A 50 9.85 0.12 28.88
C GLY A 50 8.77 -0.03 27.80
N ILE A 51 8.78 -1.14 27.05
CA ILE A 51 7.81 -1.38 25.99
C ILE A 51 6.48 -1.77 26.63
N SER A 52 5.56 -0.80 26.72
CA SER A 52 4.22 -0.99 27.26
C SER A 52 3.33 -1.77 26.30
N LYS A 53 2.31 -2.44 26.85
CA LYS A 53 1.27 -3.16 26.08
C LYS A 53 0.61 -2.28 25.00
N GLN A 54 0.52 -0.98 25.22
CA GLN A 54 0.02 0.00 24.23
C GLN A 54 0.89 0.10 22.98
N ASN A 55 2.22 -0.02 23.13
CA ASN A 55 3.16 0.03 22.00
C ASN A 55 3.03 -1.25 21.14
N VAL A 56 2.84 -2.40 21.80
CA VAL A 56 2.54 -3.67 21.12
C VAL A 56 1.22 -3.60 20.34
N GLU A 57 0.19 -2.98 20.90
CA GLU A 57 -1.09 -2.81 20.22
C GLU A 57 -1.01 -1.84 19.04
N GLN A 58 -0.25 -0.75 19.17
CA GLN A 58 0.02 0.15 18.03
C GLN A 58 0.77 -0.57 16.90
N ILE A 59 1.80 -1.36 17.21
CA ILE A 59 2.55 -2.12 16.21
C ILE A 59 1.66 -3.19 15.54
N LYS A 60 0.73 -3.79 16.30
CA LYS A 60 -0.27 -4.70 15.72
C LYS A 60 -1.28 -3.99 14.82
N LEU A 61 -1.73 -2.79 15.19
CA LEU A 61 -2.65 -1.99 14.37
C LEU A 61 -1.98 -1.52 13.08
N ASP A 62 -0.73 -1.06 13.16
CA ASP A 62 0.09 -0.67 12.00
C ASP A 62 0.35 -1.85 11.05
N ARG A 63 0.50 -3.06 11.61
CA ARG A 63 0.57 -4.30 10.84
C ARG A 63 -0.73 -4.64 10.11
N VAL A 64 -1.90 -4.46 10.73
CA VAL A 64 -3.20 -4.69 10.05
C VAL A 64 -3.36 -3.73 8.87
N MET A 65 -2.91 -2.47 9.03
CA MET A 65 -2.86 -1.53 7.90
C MET A 65 -1.85 -1.98 6.85
N SER A 66 -0.65 -2.43 7.25
CA SER A 66 0.40 -2.90 6.34
C SER A 66 0.09 -4.23 5.64
N SER A 67 -0.65 -5.17 6.24
CA SER A 67 -1.10 -6.39 5.55
C SER A 67 -2.13 -6.11 4.47
N THR A 68 -2.78 -4.95 4.52
CA THR A 68 -3.64 -4.46 3.45
C THR A 68 -2.83 -4.08 2.20
N ASN A 69 -1.52 -3.84 2.31
CA ASN A 69 -0.61 -3.69 1.15
C ASN A 69 -0.37 -4.99 0.38
N SER A 70 -0.88 -6.15 0.81
CA SER A 70 -0.95 -7.32 -0.07
C SER A 70 -1.96 -7.11 -1.22
N ASN A 71 -2.82 -6.07 -1.13
CA ASN A 71 -3.61 -5.58 -2.27
C ASN A 71 -2.80 -4.74 -3.27
N ASN A 72 -1.52 -4.42 -3.02
CA ASN A 72 -0.71 -3.58 -3.92
C ASN A 72 -0.73 -4.09 -5.35
N SER A 73 -0.73 -5.40 -5.58
CA SER A 73 -0.70 -5.90 -6.96
C SER A 73 -2.00 -5.63 -7.72
N ARG A 74 -3.16 -5.76 -7.05
CA ARG A 74 -4.46 -5.46 -7.67
C ARG A 74 -4.69 -3.96 -7.78
N GLU A 75 -4.27 -3.20 -6.77
CA GLU A 75 -4.41 -1.75 -6.74
C GLU A 75 -3.54 -1.11 -7.82
N LEU A 76 -2.27 -1.53 -7.96
CA LEU A 76 -1.41 -1.10 -9.06
C LEU A 76 -1.97 -1.49 -10.44
N GLU A 77 -2.52 -2.70 -10.59
CA GLU A 77 -3.19 -3.10 -11.84
C GLU A 77 -4.43 -2.24 -12.14
N LEU A 78 -5.20 -1.88 -11.11
CA LEU A 78 -6.36 -1.01 -11.25
C LEU A 78 -5.94 0.43 -11.59
N GLU A 79 -4.92 0.97 -10.96
CA GLU A 79 -4.36 2.30 -11.27
C GLU A 79 -3.84 2.37 -12.71
N LEU A 80 -3.13 1.33 -13.17
CA LEU A 80 -2.68 1.24 -14.56
C LEU A 80 -3.86 1.19 -15.54
N LYS A 81 -4.91 0.41 -15.22
CA LYS A 81 -6.13 0.37 -16.04
C LYS A 81 -6.84 1.71 -16.09
N ILE A 82 -6.98 2.39 -14.96
CA ILE A 82 -7.59 3.72 -14.88
C ILE A 82 -6.82 4.69 -15.78
N ARG A 83 -5.50 4.72 -15.66
CA ARG A 83 -4.66 5.61 -16.47
C ARG A 83 -4.77 5.34 -17.97
N LEU A 84 -4.83 4.07 -18.38
CA LEU A 84 -5.03 3.69 -19.78
C LEU A 84 -6.41 4.11 -20.31
N LEU A 85 -7.46 3.89 -19.51
CA LEU A 85 -8.82 4.28 -19.87
C LEU A 85 -8.97 5.81 -19.95
N GLU A 86 -8.32 6.56 -19.07
CA GLU A 86 -8.31 8.02 -19.12
C GLU A 86 -7.61 8.56 -20.38
N ASP A 87 -6.49 7.94 -20.78
CA ASP A 87 -5.79 8.30 -22.01
C ASP A 87 -6.63 8.01 -23.26
N GLU A 88 -7.27 6.84 -23.32
CA GLU A 88 -8.17 6.48 -24.43
C GLU A 88 -9.37 7.42 -24.51
N LEU A 89 -9.98 7.75 -23.36
CA LEU A 89 -11.08 8.71 -23.29
C LEU A 89 -10.64 10.11 -23.76
N ASN A 90 -9.43 10.55 -23.39
CA ASN A 90 -8.91 11.84 -23.81
C ASN A 90 -8.67 11.88 -25.33
N LYS A 91 -8.14 10.80 -25.91
CA LYS A 91 -7.97 10.66 -27.36
C LYS A 91 -9.31 10.74 -28.10
N GLU A 92 -10.34 10.06 -27.61
CA GLU A 92 -11.68 10.12 -28.24
C GLU A 92 -12.32 11.50 -28.10
N LYS A 93 -12.19 12.16 -26.93
CA LYS A 93 -12.64 13.55 -26.75
C LYS A 93 -11.92 14.50 -27.70
N LEU A 94 -10.61 14.34 -27.89
CA LEU A 94 -9.83 15.14 -28.82
C LEU A 94 -10.28 14.93 -30.27
N LYS A 95 -10.47 13.67 -30.70
CA LYS A 95 -11.02 13.37 -32.04
C LYS A 95 -12.38 14.01 -32.24
N THR A 96 -13.26 13.92 -31.24
CA THR A 96 -14.60 14.53 -31.29
C THR A 96 -14.52 16.05 -31.42
N ALA A 97 -13.63 16.69 -30.66
CA ALA A 97 -13.41 18.14 -30.73
C ALA A 97 -12.87 18.58 -32.10
N ILE A 98 -11.91 17.84 -32.64
CA ILE A 98 -11.35 18.08 -33.98
C ILE A 98 -12.45 17.92 -35.04
N LEU A 99 -13.22 16.84 -35.00
CA LEU A 99 -14.32 16.61 -35.94
C LEU A 99 -15.35 17.73 -35.89
N SER A 100 -15.75 18.18 -34.69
CA SER A 100 -16.66 19.32 -34.56
C SER A 100 -16.06 20.59 -35.17
N THR A 101 -14.78 20.86 -34.93
CA THR A 101 -14.10 22.06 -35.45
C THR A 101 -13.97 22.00 -36.97
N LEU A 102 -13.66 20.83 -37.54
CA LEU A 102 -13.61 20.61 -38.98
C LEU A 102 -14.98 20.82 -39.62
N ILE A 103 -16.05 20.37 -38.98
CA ILE A 103 -17.42 20.66 -39.42
C ILE A 103 -17.64 22.17 -39.44
N ASP A 104 -17.33 22.88 -38.36
CA ASP A 104 -17.52 24.34 -38.28
C ASP A 104 -16.72 25.10 -39.36
N ILE A 105 -15.51 24.64 -39.72
CA ILE A 105 -14.71 25.19 -40.83
C ILE A 105 -15.37 24.88 -42.17
N ALA A 106 -15.79 23.63 -42.40
CA ALA A 106 -16.45 23.24 -43.65
C ALA A 106 -17.75 24.01 -43.87
N GLU A 107 -18.57 24.20 -42.84
CA GLU A 107 -19.80 25.01 -42.94
C GLU A 107 -19.49 26.47 -43.30
N ARG A 108 -18.41 27.03 -42.73
CA ARG A 108 -17.97 28.41 -43.03
C ARG A 108 -17.50 28.57 -44.47
N ASP A 109 -16.65 27.66 -44.94
CA ASP A 109 -15.94 27.81 -46.22
C ASP A 109 -16.80 27.35 -47.41
N LEU A 110 -17.64 26.32 -47.22
CA LEU A 110 -18.48 25.76 -48.27
C LEU A 110 -19.93 26.27 -48.24
N GLN A 111 -20.31 27.07 -47.24
CA GLN A 111 -21.68 27.59 -47.03
C GLN A 111 -22.77 26.50 -47.04
N ILE A 112 -22.43 25.27 -46.67
CA ILE A 112 -23.36 24.15 -46.53
C ILE A 112 -23.60 23.86 -45.04
N ASP A 113 -24.84 23.53 -44.68
CA ASP A 113 -25.23 23.19 -43.30
C ASP A 113 -25.05 21.66 -43.11
N ILE A 114 -23.99 21.26 -42.43
CA ILE A 114 -23.61 19.85 -42.21
C ILE A 114 -24.11 19.38 -40.84
N LYS A 115 -24.17 20.29 -39.86
CA LYS A 115 -24.55 20.01 -38.48
C LYS A 115 -26.07 19.90 -38.34
N LYS A 116 -26.53 18.85 -37.65
CA LYS A 116 -27.96 18.68 -37.35
C LYS A 116 -28.42 19.74 -36.33
N LYS A 117 -29.24 20.71 -36.78
CA LYS A 117 -29.90 21.68 -35.90
C LYS A 117 -30.97 20.98 -35.04
N ARG A 118 -30.87 21.09 -33.71
CA ARG A 118 -31.91 20.63 -32.78
C ARG A 118 -33.09 21.59 -32.86
N GLY A 119 -34.02 21.35 -33.79
CA GLY A 119 -35.16 22.26 -33.95
C GLY A 119 -36.07 22.03 -35.16
N ALA A 120 -36.28 20.80 -35.61
CA ALA A 120 -37.45 20.51 -36.44
C ALA A 120 -38.61 20.17 -35.49
N LYS A 121 -39.54 21.12 -35.31
CA LYS A 121 -40.79 20.95 -34.56
C LYS A 121 -41.52 19.70 -35.08
N GLN A 122 -41.87 18.78 -34.18
CA GLN A 122 -42.93 17.78 -34.43
C GLN A 122 -44.29 18.45 -34.34
#